data_AF-A0A498LRB2-F1
#
_entry.id   AF-A0A498LRB2-F1
#
_cell.length_a   1.000
_cell.length_b   1.000
_cell.length_c   1.000
_cell.angle_alpha   90.00
_cell.angle_beta   90.00
_cell.angle_gamma   90.00
#
_symmetry.space_group_name_H-M   'P 1'
#
loop_
_entity.id
_entity.type
_entity.pdbx_description
1 polymer ?
#
loop_
_entity_poly.entity_id
_entity_poly.type
_entity_poly.pdbx_seq_one_letter_code
_entity_poly.pdbx_strand_id
1 'polypeptide(L)'
;MTRRPSGGGRQRLFTQQQELAVVDLVRADNAIRLHQLRQKILADRQVFNNINHVSITTIRRILGKHSITMKQLYRVPFERNSEGVKGLRAEYVRRILAMDGAAQPHEFIFIDEAGFDLNKTRRRGRNSISHVIEENEELVSVVGPQVGMMVDNPMIADGST
;
A
#
# COMPACT_ATOMS: atom_id res chain seq x y z
N MET A 1 6.98 35.72 -28.78
CA MET A 1 6.34 36.22 -27.55
C MET A 1 6.86 35.44 -26.35
N THR A 2 7.75 36.03 -25.55
CA THR A 2 8.27 35.43 -24.32
C THR A 2 7.30 35.70 -23.15
N ARG A 3 6.73 34.63 -22.57
CA ARG A 3 5.83 34.75 -21.40
C ARG A 3 6.59 35.34 -20.22
N ARG A 4 6.05 36.39 -19.60
CA ARG A 4 6.52 36.91 -18.31
C ARG A 4 6.40 35.81 -17.24
N PRO A 5 7.35 35.69 -16.31
CA PRO A 5 7.22 34.76 -15.20
C PRO A 5 5.95 35.09 -14.40
N SER A 6 5.18 34.07 -14.03
CA SER A 6 3.97 34.22 -13.23
C SER A 6 4.33 34.82 -11.86
N GLY A 7 4.18 36.13 -11.73
CA GLY A 7 4.60 36.93 -10.56
C GLY A 7 3.50 37.11 -9.52
N GLY A 8 2.75 36.06 -9.20
CA GLY A 8 1.67 36.15 -8.23
C GLY A 8 1.40 34.82 -7.54
N GLY A 9 1.72 34.74 -6.24
CA GLY A 9 1.43 33.57 -5.42
C GLY A 9 1.90 33.72 -3.98
N ARG A 10 1.17 33.11 -3.05
CA ARG A 10 1.60 32.97 -1.65
C ARG A 10 2.90 32.15 -1.63
N GLN A 11 3.93 32.68 -0.96
CA GLN A 11 5.23 32.02 -0.83
C GLN A 11 5.08 30.63 -0.17
N ARG A 12 5.95 29.70 -0.58
CA ARG A 12 5.94 28.33 -0.06
C ARG A 12 6.38 28.35 1.40
N LEU A 13 5.62 27.65 2.26
CA LEU A 13 5.93 27.54 3.69
C LEU A 13 7.15 26.66 3.95
N PHE A 14 7.33 25.61 3.13
CA PHE A 14 8.46 24.69 3.21
C PHE A 14 9.39 24.93 2.02
N THR A 15 10.69 24.91 2.29
CA THR A 15 11.70 24.77 1.23
C THR A 15 11.71 23.34 0.71
N GLN A 16 12.27 23.11 -0.47
CA GLN A 16 12.36 21.76 -1.04
C GLN A 16 13.19 20.82 -0.14
N GLN A 17 14.25 21.31 0.48
CA GLN A 17 15.06 20.57 1.44
C GLN A 17 14.23 20.17 2.68
N GLN A 18 13.42 21.08 3.20
CA GLN A 18 12.54 20.79 4.34
C GLN A 18 11.46 19.77 3.98
N GLU A 19 10.89 19.82 2.77
CA GLU A 19 9.94 18.79 2.32
C GLU A 19 10.58 17.39 2.30
N LEU A 20 11.83 17.27 1.82
CA LEU A 20 12.56 16.00 1.81
C LEU A 20 12.86 15.52 3.24
N ALA A 21 13.23 16.42 4.16
CA ALA A 21 13.42 16.06 5.56
C ALA A 21 12.12 15.49 6.20
N VAL A 22 10.95 16.02 5.83
CA VAL A 22 9.66 15.47 6.26
C VAL A 22 9.45 14.05 5.73
N VAL A 23 9.88 13.78 4.49
CA VAL A 23 9.83 12.43 3.90
C VAL A 23 10.76 11.47 4.65
N ASP A 24 11.98 11.90 4.94
CA ASP A 24 12.97 11.07 5.63
C ASP A 24 12.53 10.73 7.07
N LEU A 25 11.86 11.65 7.76
CA LEU A 25 11.24 11.36 9.06
C LEU A 25 10.18 10.25 8.99
N VAL A 26 9.39 10.20 7.92
CA VAL A 26 8.39 9.14 7.72
C VAL A 26 9.05 7.82 7.35
N ARG A 27 10.11 7.84 6.53
CA ARG A 27 10.86 6.63 6.16
C ARG A 27 11.60 6.00 7.33
N ALA A 28 12.15 6.82 8.23
CA ALA A 28 12.84 6.36 9.43
C ALA A 28 11.87 5.72 10.44
N ASP A 29 10.63 6.23 10.52
CA ASP A 29 9.60 5.74 11.44
C ASP A 29 8.26 5.61 10.71
N ASN A 30 8.05 4.47 10.05
CA ASN A 30 6.85 4.19 9.25
C ASN A 30 5.56 4.15 10.10
N ALA A 31 5.65 4.09 11.43
CA ALA A 31 4.50 4.07 12.33
C ALA A 31 4.08 5.49 12.78
N ILE A 32 4.84 6.52 12.43
CA ILE A 32 4.61 7.89 12.90
C ILE A 32 3.24 8.42 12.45
N ARG A 33 2.48 8.99 13.38
CA ARG A 33 1.21 9.66 13.07
C ARG A 33 1.46 11.11 12.66
N LEU A 34 0.57 11.69 11.85
CA LEU A 34 0.71 13.07 11.36
C LEU A 34 0.84 14.13 12.47
N HIS A 35 0.22 13.92 13.64
CA HIS A 35 0.35 14.84 14.77
C HIS A 35 1.73 14.73 15.45
N GLN A 36 2.30 13.52 15.52
CA GLN A 36 3.65 13.30 16.03
C GLN A 36 4.69 13.86 15.07
N LEU A 37 4.47 13.68 13.77
CA LEU A 37 5.29 14.28 12.72
C LEU A 37 5.28 15.82 12.83
N ARG A 38 4.11 16.42 13.07
CA ARG A 38 4.01 17.87 13.38
C ARG A 38 4.86 18.26 14.59
N GLN A 39 4.78 17.50 15.69
CA GLN A 39 5.56 17.79 16.90
C GLN A 39 7.07 17.70 16.62
N LYS A 40 7.53 16.67 15.90
CA LYS A 40 8.94 16.54 15.51
C LYS A 40 9.42 17.73 14.65
N ILE A 41 8.61 18.14 13.68
CA ILE A 41 8.91 19.31 12.82
C ILE A 41 9.04 20.60 13.65
N LEU A 42 8.15 20.82 14.63
CA LEU A 42 8.18 22.04 15.45
C LEU A 42 9.28 22.03 16.52
N ALA A 43 9.72 20.84 16.95
CA ALA A 43 10.82 20.67 17.90
C ALA A 43 12.20 20.83 17.23
N ASP A 44 12.33 20.44 15.96
CA ASP A 44 13.58 20.51 15.22
C ASP A 44 13.87 21.92 14.69
N ARG A 45 14.70 22.65 15.43
CA ARG A 45 15.18 23.99 15.09
C ARG A 45 16.39 24.01 14.16
N GLN A 46 16.96 22.86 13.80
CA GLN A 46 18.10 22.80 12.87
C GLN A 46 17.61 22.86 11.43
N VAL A 47 16.61 22.04 11.09
CA VAL A 47 16.10 21.93 9.71
C VAL A 47 14.88 22.83 9.49
N PHE A 48 14.03 23.02 10.51
CA PHE A 48 12.76 23.76 10.40
C PHE A 48 12.74 25.07 11.19
N ASN A 49 13.90 25.72 11.34
CA ASN A 49 14.06 27.00 12.08
C ASN A 49 13.00 28.07 11.74
N ASN A 50 12.61 28.17 10.47
CA ASN A 50 11.68 29.17 9.96
C ASN A 50 10.20 28.81 10.15
N ILE A 51 9.88 27.64 10.74
CA ILE A 51 8.52 27.11 10.86
C ILE A 51 8.10 27.12 12.33
N ASN A 52 7.32 28.14 12.71
CA ASN A 52 6.74 28.22 14.06
C ASN A 52 5.36 27.55 14.15
N HIS A 53 4.68 27.35 13.02
CA HIS A 53 3.38 26.70 12.98
C HIS A 53 3.15 25.98 11.64
N VAL A 54 2.63 24.76 11.70
CA VAL A 54 2.21 24.00 10.52
C VAL A 54 0.92 23.22 10.82
N SER A 55 -0.02 23.21 9.87
CA SER A 55 -1.22 22.39 9.95
C SER A 55 -0.96 20.95 9.51
N ILE A 56 -1.71 20.00 10.08
CA ILE A 56 -1.70 18.59 9.67
C ILE A 56 -2.01 18.42 8.18
N THR A 57 -2.90 19.25 7.64
CA THR A 57 -3.27 19.26 6.21
C THR A 57 -2.10 19.64 5.31
N THR A 58 -1.24 20.57 5.73
CA THR A 58 -0.03 20.94 4.98
C THR A 58 0.96 19.80 4.95
N ILE A 59 1.19 19.13 6.09
CA ILE A 59 2.04 17.93 6.14
C ILE A 59 1.48 16.84 5.21
N ARG A 60 0.18 16.57 5.27
CA ARG A 60 -0.47 15.59 4.36
C ARG A 60 -0.28 15.97 2.89
N ARG A 61 -0.40 17.25 2.52
CA ARG A 61 -0.18 17.71 1.14
C ARG A 61 1.26 17.52 0.69
N ILE A 62 2.25 17.79 1.56
CA ILE A 62 3.66 17.55 1.27
C ILE A 62 3.91 16.06 1.02
N LEU A 63 3.40 15.19 1.90
CA LEU A 63 3.53 13.74 1.72
C LEU A 63 2.88 13.27 0.40
N GLY A 64 1.68 13.76 0.08
CA GLY A 64 1.02 13.45 -1.19
C GLY A 64 1.78 13.93 -2.42
N LYS A 65 2.42 15.11 -2.35
CA LYS A 65 3.29 15.64 -3.42
C LYS A 65 4.50 14.75 -3.68
N HIS A 66 5.01 14.07 -2.65
CA HIS A 66 6.11 13.11 -2.73
C HIS A 66 5.65 11.65 -2.88
N SER A 67 4.39 11.43 -3.29
CA SER A 67 3.80 10.10 -3.51
C SER A 67 3.78 9.19 -2.27
N ILE A 68 3.74 9.78 -1.07
CA ILE A 68 3.65 9.05 0.20
C ILE A 68 2.21 9.05 0.68
N THR A 69 1.67 7.84 0.87
CA THR A 69 0.35 7.62 1.46
C THR A 69 0.45 7.06 2.86
N MET A 70 -0.29 7.68 3.79
CA MET A 70 -0.43 7.19 5.16
C MET A 70 -1.43 6.04 5.21
N LYS A 71 -0.94 4.80 5.02
CA LYS A 71 -1.76 3.60 5.16
C LYS A 71 -1.78 3.13 6.61
N GLN A 72 -2.82 2.38 6.96
CA GLN A 72 -2.86 1.71 8.26
C GLN A 72 -1.77 0.64 8.31
N LEU A 73 -0.93 0.70 9.34
CA LEU A 73 0.05 -0.34 9.60
C LEU A 73 -0.66 -1.56 10.18
N TYR A 74 -0.57 -2.69 9.50
CA TYR A 74 -0.94 -3.98 10.07
C TYR A 74 0.23 -4.49 10.91
N ARG A 75 -0.06 -4.98 12.11
CA ARG A 75 0.95 -5.61 12.97
C ARG A 75 0.90 -7.11 12.72
N VAL A 76 2.00 -7.67 12.24
CA VAL A 76 2.15 -9.13 12.16
C VAL A 76 2.45 -9.62 13.59
N PRO A 77 1.72 -10.62 14.11
CA PRO A 77 2.05 -11.22 15.40
C PRO A 77 3.50 -11.66 15.45
N PHE A 78 4.20 -11.33 16.54
CA PHE A 78 5.65 -11.52 16.70
C PHE A 78 6.09 -12.97 16.47
N GLU A 79 5.29 -13.94 16.94
CA GLU A 79 5.51 -15.38 16.76
C GLU A 79 5.61 -15.79 15.28
N ARG A 80 4.87 -15.12 14.38
CA ARG A 80 4.86 -15.40 12.93
C ARG A 80 6.03 -14.77 12.17
N ASN A 81 6.83 -13.92 12.81
CA ASN A 81 7.95 -13.20 12.20
C ASN A 81 9.29 -13.45 12.92
N SER A 82 9.37 -14.46 13.78
CA SER A 82 10.63 -14.86 14.37
C SER A 82 11.60 -15.35 13.30
N GLU A 83 12.91 -15.15 13.51
CA GLU A 83 13.94 -15.58 12.56
C GLU A 83 13.89 -17.09 12.30
N GLY A 84 13.58 -17.88 13.35
CA GLY A 84 13.37 -19.33 13.20
C GLY A 84 12.21 -19.67 12.26
N VAL A 85 11.05 -19.00 12.41
CA VAL A 85 9.89 -19.22 11.53
C VAL A 85 10.16 -18.73 10.11
N LYS A 86 10.93 -17.65 9.92
CA LYS A 86 11.38 -17.22 8.59
C LYS A 86 12.28 -18.26 7.93
N GLY A 87 13.22 -18.84 8.69
CA GLY A 87 14.09 -19.92 8.23
C GLY A 87 13.29 -21.14 7.77
N LEU A 88 12.35 -21.61 8.60
CA LEU A 88 11.48 -22.74 8.26
C LEU A 88 10.63 -22.48 7.01
N ARG A 89 10.09 -21.27 6.85
CA ARG A 89 9.34 -20.89 5.64
C ARG A 89 10.22 -20.88 4.40
N ALA A 90 11.44 -20.34 4.50
CA ALA A 90 12.38 -20.32 3.38
C ALA A 90 12.80 -21.74 2.97
N GLU A 91 13.05 -22.61 3.94
CA GLU A 91 13.37 -24.02 3.69
C GLU A 91 12.20 -24.76 3.03
N TYR A 92 10.98 -24.58 3.55
CA TYR A 92 9.77 -25.15 2.96
C TYR A 92 9.61 -24.75 1.49
N VAL A 93 9.72 -23.45 1.18
CA VAL A 93 9.61 -22.95 -0.20
C VAL A 93 10.70 -23.54 -1.10
N ARG A 94 11.96 -23.61 -0.63
CA ARG A 94 13.05 -24.24 -1.38
C ARG A 94 12.76 -25.71 -1.69
N ARG A 95 12.21 -26.44 -0.72
CA ARG A 95 11.87 -27.86 -0.88
C ARG A 95 10.75 -28.07 -1.89
N ILE A 96 9.68 -27.26 -1.83
CA ILE A 96 8.58 -27.32 -2.80
C ILE A 96 9.07 -26.99 -4.21
N LEU A 97 9.86 -25.91 -4.37
CA LEU A 97 10.46 -25.54 -5.66
C LEU A 97 11.34 -26.65 -6.25
N ALA A 98 12.13 -27.32 -5.41
CA ALA A 98 12.98 -28.43 -5.86
C ALA A 98 12.17 -29.64 -6.33
N MET A 99 11.03 -29.94 -5.67
CA MET A 99 10.13 -31.02 -6.09
C MET A 99 9.35 -30.67 -7.36
N ASP A 100 8.97 -29.40 -7.54
CA ASP A 100 8.30 -28.90 -8.74
C ASP A 100 9.22 -28.93 -9.98
N GLY A 101 10.51 -28.65 -9.79
CA GLY A 101 11.54 -28.74 -10.83
C GLY A 101 12.10 -30.15 -11.08
N ALA A 102 11.62 -31.18 -10.36
CA ALA A 102 12.11 -32.54 -10.51
C ALA A 102 11.62 -33.18 -11.82
N ALA A 103 12.42 -34.08 -12.39
CA ALA A 103 12.08 -34.78 -13.63
C ALA A 103 10.83 -35.67 -13.51
N GLN A 104 10.48 -36.08 -12.30
CA GLN A 104 9.24 -36.79 -12.00
C GLN A 104 8.21 -35.80 -11.44
N PRO A 105 7.03 -35.64 -12.07
CA PRO A 105 6.01 -34.72 -11.58
C PRO A 105 5.47 -35.22 -10.23
N HIS A 106 5.31 -34.29 -9.28
CA HIS A 106 4.76 -34.56 -7.95
C HIS A 106 3.33 -34.00 -7.87
N GLU A 107 2.41 -34.76 -7.30
CA GLU A 107 1.03 -34.30 -7.03
C GLU A 107 0.94 -33.73 -5.61
N PHE A 108 0.37 -32.54 -5.46
CA PHE A 108 0.27 -31.84 -4.18
C PHE A 108 -1.20 -31.74 -3.75
N ILE A 109 -1.51 -32.25 -2.55
CA ILE A 109 -2.82 -32.10 -1.91
C ILE A 109 -2.63 -31.24 -0.65
N PHE A 110 -3.25 -30.06 -0.63
CA PHE A 110 -3.22 -29.15 0.51
C PHE A 110 -4.52 -29.31 1.32
N ILE A 111 -4.37 -29.57 2.61
CA ILE A 111 -5.49 -29.70 3.55
C ILE A 111 -5.37 -28.55 4.55
N ASP A 112 -6.42 -27.76 4.68
CA ASP A 112 -6.50 -26.66 5.63
C ASP A 112 -7.86 -26.67 6.34
N GLU A 113 -7.86 -26.26 7.61
CA GLU A 113 -9.08 -26.13 8.40
C GLU A 113 -9.55 -24.67 8.36
N ALA A 114 -10.70 -24.43 7.75
CA ALA A 114 -11.35 -23.11 7.79
C ALA A 114 -12.45 -23.10 8.85
N GLY A 115 -12.30 -22.28 9.88
CA GLY A 115 -13.37 -21.98 10.83
C GLY A 115 -14.48 -21.15 10.16
N PHE A 116 -15.75 -21.46 10.46
CA PHE A 116 -16.88 -20.68 9.98
C PHE A 116 -17.14 -19.49 10.90
N ASP A 117 -16.91 -18.27 10.40
CA ASP A 117 -17.26 -17.05 11.13
C ASP A 117 -18.72 -16.65 10.85
N LEU A 118 -19.58 -16.79 11.86
CA LEU A 118 -20.99 -16.40 11.78
C LEU A 118 -21.21 -14.90 12.03
N ASN A 119 -20.14 -14.14 12.30
CA ASN A 119 -20.26 -12.73 12.63
C ASN A 119 -20.52 -11.87 11.39
N LYS A 120 -21.44 -10.92 11.53
CA LYS A 120 -21.72 -9.93 10.47
C LYS A 120 -20.68 -8.82 10.51
N THR A 121 -20.02 -8.58 9.38
CA THR A 121 -19.12 -7.42 9.22
C THR A 121 -19.94 -6.13 9.12
N ARG A 122 -19.51 -5.08 9.82
CA ARG A 122 -20.13 -3.74 9.72
C ARG A 122 -20.00 -3.23 8.28
N ARG A 123 -21.13 -3.08 7.57
CA ARG A 123 -21.16 -2.40 6.27
C ARG A 123 -20.72 -0.95 6.45
N ARG A 124 -19.73 -0.52 5.65
CA ARG A 124 -19.49 0.89 5.39
C ARG A 124 -20.36 1.25 4.19
N GLY A 125 -21.44 1.99 4.43
CA GLY A 125 -22.34 2.41 3.35
C GLY A 125 -21.57 3.17 2.27
N ARG A 126 -21.76 2.77 1.02
CA ARG A 126 -21.60 3.69 -0.10
C ARG A 126 -22.98 4.30 -0.29
N ASN A 127 -23.12 5.60 -0.02
CA ASN A 127 -24.38 6.27 -0.32
C ASN A 127 -24.45 6.46 -1.84
N SER A 128 -25.02 5.50 -2.55
CA SER A 128 -25.60 5.74 -3.88
C SER A 128 -27.10 5.93 -3.69
N ILE A 129 -27.51 7.18 -3.70
CA ILE A 129 -28.87 7.59 -4.02
C ILE A 129 -29.25 7.00 -5.39
N SER A 130 -30.52 6.56 -5.50
CA SER A 130 -31.27 6.13 -6.71
C SER A 130 -31.02 4.71 -7.25
N HIS A 131 -31.86 3.77 -6.86
CA HIS A 131 -32.90 3.20 -7.74
C HIS A 131 -33.78 2.26 -6.92
N VAL A 132 -35.08 2.58 -6.82
CA VAL A 132 -36.11 1.58 -6.54
C VAL A 132 -36.10 0.65 -7.75
N ILE A 133 -35.69 -0.60 -7.55
CA ILE A 133 -35.95 -1.69 -8.49
C ILE A 133 -36.73 -2.70 -7.69
N GLU A 134 -37.95 -2.92 -8.16
CA GLU A 134 -38.90 -3.89 -7.68
C GLU A 134 -38.29 -5.29 -7.63
N GLU A 135 -38.84 -6.07 -6.70
CA GLU A 135 -38.61 -7.48 -6.42
C GLU A 135 -38.16 -8.28 -7.66
N ASN A 136 -36.98 -8.89 -7.57
CA ASN A 136 -36.73 -10.22 -8.08
C ASN A 136 -35.56 -10.82 -7.30
N GLU A 137 -35.88 -11.91 -6.60
CA GLU A 137 -34.93 -12.76 -5.90
C GLU A 137 -33.96 -13.37 -6.92
N GLU A 138 -32.69 -12.95 -6.88
CA GLU A 138 -31.56 -13.86 -7.09
C GLU A 138 -30.27 -13.18 -6.60
N LEU A 139 -29.46 -13.95 -5.89
CA LEU A 139 -28.35 -13.53 -5.05
C LEU A 139 -27.23 -12.81 -5.84
N VAL A 140 -26.82 -11.66 -5.33
CA VAL A 140 -25.77 -10.80 -5.90
C VAL A 140 -24.35 -11.30 -5.58
N SER A 141 -23.60 -11.57 -6.66
CA SER A 141 -22.14 -11.47 -6.91
C SER A 141 -21.11 -11.73 -5.79
N VAL A 142 -20.13 -12.58 -6.10
CA VAL A 142 -18.75 -12.46 -5.60
C VAL A 142 -17.82 -12.25 -6.80
N VAL A 143 -17.64 -11.00 -7.23
CA VAL A 143 -16.53 -10.65 -8.14
C VAL A 143 -15.29 -10.49 -7.28
N GLY A 144 -14.46 -11.53 -7.24
CA GLY A 144 -13.11 -11.47 -6.68
C GLY A 144 -12.20 -10.52 -7.49
N PRO A 145 -11.05 -10.11 -6.94
CA PRO A 145 -10.10 -9.28 -7.68
C PRO A 145 -9.61 -10.06 -8.91
N GLN A 146 -9.74 -9.49 -10.11
CA GLN A 146 -9.00 -9.97 -11.28
C GLN A 146 -7.51 -9.74 -11.00
N VAL A 147 -6.82 -10.79 -10.57
CA VAL A 147 -5.37 -10.87 -10.71
C VAL A 147 -5.13 -11.06 -12.20
N GLY A 148 -4.72 -9.99 -12.88
CA GLY A 148 -4.21 -10.09 -14.24
C GLY A 148 -2.96 -10.95 -14.20
N MET A 149 -3.11 -12.23 -14.52
CA MET A 149 -1.99 -13.08 -14.91
C MET A 149 -1.47 -12.51 -16.23
N MET A 150 -0.35 -11.79 -16.17
CA MET A 150 0.44 -11.50 -17.36
C MET A 150 0.96 -12.85 -17.83
N VAL A 151 0.22 -13.51 -18.71
CA VAL A 151 0.76 -14.62 -19.49
C VAL A 151 1.75 -14.01 -20.47
N ASP A 152 3.03 -14.21 -20.19
CA ASP A 152 4.07 -14.00 -21.19
C ASP A 152 3.72 -14.89 -22.39
N ASN A 153 3.28 -14.25 -23.47
CA ASN A 153 2.96 -14.90 -24.71
C ASN A 153 4.27 -15.49 -25.28
N PRO A 154 4.40 -16.81 -25.50
CA PRO A 154 5.56 -17.33 -26.20
C PRO A 154 5.53 -16.82 -27.64
N MET A 155 6.64 -16.17 -28.02
CA MET A 155 6.99 -15.74 -29.37
C MET A 155 6.48 -16.75 -30.42
N ILE A 156 5.50 -16.35 -31.22
CA ILE A 156 5.22 -17.02 -32.49
C ILE A 156 6.41 -16.67 -33.40
N ALA A 157 7.16 -17.69 -33.78
CA ALA A 157 8.20 -17.58 -34.78
C ALA A 157 7.55 -17.27 -36.13
N ASP A 158 7.84 -16.09 -36.67
CA ASP A 158 7.52 -15.72 -38.04
C ASP A 158 8.44 -16.51 -38.98
N GLY A 159 8.00 -17.73 -39.31
CA GLY A 159 8.47 -18.46 -40.48
C GLY A 159 7.53 -18.17 -41.65
N SER A 160 7.92 -17.23 -42.51
CA SER A 160 7.38 -17.13 -43.87
C SER A 160 8.51 -17.23 -44.87
N THR A 161 8.47 -18.33 -45.63
CA THR A 161 9.05 -18.47 -46.98
C THR A 161 8.55 -17.38 -47.91
#